data_AF-A0A499UER5-F1
#
_entry.id   AF-A0A499UER5-F1
#
_cell.length_a   1.000
_cell.length_b   1.000
_cell.length_c   1.000
_cell.angle_alpha   90.00
_cell.angle_beta   90.00
_cell.angle_gamma   90.00
#
_symmetry.space_group_name_H-M   'P 1'
#
loop_
_entity.id
_entity.type
_entity.pdbx_description
1 polymer ?
#
loop_
_entity_poly.entity_id
_entity_poly.type
_entity_poly.pdbx_seq_one_letter_code
_entity_poly.pdbx_strand_id
1 'polypeptide(L)'
;MTPRAFPSTPSSGRRVRSALVVALAETLTERDWLILETVNQLRLVTGLQVERMHFADLSGKSRSVVRWRVLKRLVEAQALMPLARRVGGSLRGSAQLTYALDVAGERLLRLRRNLSRGDERIRRPGSIGDRFVAHTLATSELYVQLVERSRVESFALDDFQAEPAAWWPNGAGGWMKPDAYLSISAGDFTDHWWVEVDLATEATPTLRGKL
;
A
#
# COMPACT_ATOMS: atom_id res chain seq x y z
N MET A 1 -3.85 27.05 21.77
CA MET A 1 -4.01 26.15 20.60
C MET A 1 -3.84 24.71 21.07
N THR A 2 -4.95 24.00 21.31
CA THR A 2 -4.94 22.64 21.89
C THR A 2 -4.41 21.62 20.86
N PRO A 3 -3.50 20.70 21.24
CA PRO A 3 -3.05 19.63 20.35
C PRO A 3 -4.21 18.65 20.11
N ARG A 4 -4.59 18.46 18.84
CA ARG A 4 -5.54 17.40 18.43
C ARG A 4 -4.81 16.06 18.49
N ALA A 5 -5.11 15.27 19.52
CA ALA A 5 -4.65 13.90 19.65
C ALA A 5 -5.14 13.06 18.45
N PHE A 6 -4.22 12.28 17.87
CA PHE A 6 -4.60 11.19 16.98
C PHE A 6 -5.26 10.09 17.82
N PRO A 7 -6.29 9.40 17.32
CA PRO A 7 -6.95 8.36 18.09
C PRO A 7 -5.93 7.27 18.43
N SER A 8 -5.93 6.88 19.71
CA SER A 8 -5.28 5.67 20.18
C SER A 8 -5.80 4.46 19.40
N THR A 9 -4.92 3.48 19.16
CA THR A 9 -5.25 2.22 18.49
C THR A 9 -6.52 1.63 19.11
N PRO A 10 -7.63 1.46 18.36
CA PRO A 10 -8.84 0.89 18.93
C PRO A 10 -8.56 -0.54 19.38
N SER A 11 -9.05 -0.84 20.58
CA SER A 11 -8.88 -2.10 21.28
C SER A 11 -9.22 -3.31 20.41
N SER A 12 -8.37 -4.32 20.50
CA SER A 12 -8.59 -5.65 19.93
C SER A 12 -9.91 -6.23 20.45
N GLY A 13 -10.82 -6.62 19.55
CA GLY A 13 -11.88 -7.55 19.93
C GLY A 13 -13.16 -7.59 19.09
N ARG A 14 -13.50 -6.57 18.30
CA ARG A 14 -14.75 -6.63 17.52
C ARG A 14 -14.54 -7.32 16.18
N ARG A 15 -14.96 -8.59 16.06
CA ARG A 15 -15.01 -9.33 14.78
C ARG A 15 -15.80 -8.49 13.78
N VAL A 16 -15.16 -8.01 12.72
CA VAL A 16 -15.85 -7.36 11.60
C VAL A 16 -16.88 -8.37 11.07
N ARG A 17 -18.17 -8.05 11.14
CA ARG A 17 -19.24 -8.98 10.70
C ARG A 17 -19.43 -8.86 9.20
N SER A 18 -19.76 -9.96 8.53
CA SER A 18 -19.87 -9.96 7.06
C SER A 18 -20.94 -9.00 6.53
N ALA A 19 -22.04 -8.79 7.25
CA ALA A 19 -23.06 -7.79 6.90
C ALA A 19 -22.51 -6.34 6.96
N LEU A 20 -21.61 -6.06 7.92
CA LEU A 20 -20.98 -4.74 8.03
C LEU A 20 -20.03 -4.48 6.84
N VAL A 21 -19.36 -5.51 6.34
CA VAL A 21 -18.49 -5.39 5.15
C VAL A 21 -19.32 -5.09 3.89
N VAL A 22 -20.46 -5.76 3.72
CA VAL A 22 -21.36 -5.51 2.59
C VAL A 22 -21.91 -4.08 2.63
N ALA A 23 -22.42 -3.65 3.79
CA ALA A 23 -22.89 -2.27 3.96
C ALA A 23 -21.77 -1.23 3.74
N LEU A 24 -20.54 -1.53 4.19
CA LEU A 24 -19.39 -0.66 3.94
C LEU A 24 -19.08 -0.57 2.44
N ALA A 25 -19.10 -1.70 1.72
CA ALA A 25 -18.83 -1.75 0.28
C ALA A 25 -19.75 -0.82 -0.54
N GLU A 26 -21.02 -0.71 -0.14
CA GLU A 26 -22.02 0.17 -0.78
C GLU A 26 -21.72 1.67 -0.56
N THR A 27 -20.94 2.02 0.45
CA THR A 27 -20.60 3.42 0.79
C THR A 27 -19.26 3.88 0.22
N LEU A 28 -18.44 2.97 -0.32
CA LEU A 28 -17.12 3.30 -0.84
C LEU A 28 -17.23 3.93 -2.23
N THR A 29 -16.52 5.04 -2.41
CA THR A 29 -16.35 5.67 -3.72
C THR A 29 -15.30 4.92 -4.55
N GLU A 30 -15.25 5.16 -5.85
CA GLU A 30 -14.22 4.54 -6.70
C GLU A 30 -12.80 4.89 -6.23
N ARG A 31 -12.58 6.14 -5.78
CA ARG A 31 -11.29 6.54 -5.19
C ARG A 31 -10.94 5.72 -3.94
N ASP A 32 -11.93 5.40 -3.10
CA ASP A 32 -11.68 4.57 -1.91
C ASP A 32 -11.22 3.17 -2.32
N TRP A 33 -11.88 2.57 -3.31
CA TRP A 33 -11.52 1.27 -3.84
C TRP A 33 -10.11 1.25 -4.44
N LEU A 34 -9.79 2.24 -5.29
CA LEU A 34 -8.46 2.40 -5.87
C LEU A 34 -7.36 2.53 -4.78
N ILE A 35 -7.63 3.28 -3.71
CA ILE A 35 -6.70 3.38 -2.58
C ILE A 35 -6.51 2.01 -1.91
N LEU A 36 -7.57 1.25 -1.65
CA LEU A 36 -7.47 -0.07 -1.02
C LEU A 36 -6.69 -1.06 -1.89
N GLU A 37 -6.90 -1.03 -3.21
CA GLU A 37 -6.18 -1.89 -4.16
C GLU A 37 -4.70 -1.54 -4.22
N THR A 38 -4.35 -0.25 -4.28
CA THR A 38 -2.96 0.20 -4.20
C THR A 38 -2.30 -0.23 -2.90
N VAL A 39 -2.96 -0.05 -1.75
CA VAL A 39 -2.39 -0.48 -0.45
C VAL A 39 -2.22 -1.99 -0.40
N ASN A 40 -3.15 -2.76 -0.97
CA ASN A 40 -3.03 -4.21 -1.05
C ASN A 40 -1.86 -4.65 -1.95
N GLN A 41 -1.68 -3.99 -3.09
CA GLN A 41 -0.60 -4.27 -4.03
C GLN A 41 0.77 -3.94 -3.45
N LEU A 42 0.88 -2.81 -2.75
CA LEU A 42 2.16 -2.29 -2.25
C LEU A 42 2.45 -2.62 -0.78
N ARG A 43 1.48 -3.23 -0.08
CA ARG A 43 1.47 -3.53 1.36
C ARG A 43 1.48 -2.31 2.29
N LEU A 44 2.37 -1.34 2.07
CA LEU A 44 2.51 -0.13 2.87
C LEU A 44 2.62 1.10 1.98
N VAL A 45 1.89 2.16 2.30
CA VAL A 45 1.99 3.43 1.57
C VAL A 45 1.95 4.61 2.53
N THR A 46 2.63 5.70 2.19
CA THR A 46 2.48 6.97 2.92
C THR A 46 1.25 7.75 2.45
N GLY A 47 0.74 8.64 3.30
CA GLY A 47 -0.31 9.58 2.90
C GLY A 47 0.10 10.48 1.72
N LEU A 48 1.38 10.83 1.57
CA LEU A 48 1.88 11.58 0.42
C LEU A 48 1.89 10.76 -0.87
N GLN A 49 2.30 9.49 -0.81
CA GLN A 49 2.22 8.57 -1.96
C GLN A 49 0.77 8.39 -2.42
N VAL A 50 -0.15 8.19 -1.48
CA VAL A 50 -1.59 8.14 -1.78
C VAL A 50 -2.07 9.46 -2.41
N GLU A 51 -1.61 10.62 -1.92
CA GLU A 51 -1.97 11.92 -2.49
C GLU A 51 -1.57 12.03 -3.96
N ARG A 52 -0.32 11.68 -4.29
CA ARG A 52 0.26 11.74 -5.63
C ARG A 52 -0.47 10.83 -6.62
N MET A 53 -0.87 9.64 -6.18
CA MET A 53 -1.57 8.69 -7.04
C MET A 53 -3.04 9.06 -7.24
N HIS A 54 -3.77 9.34 -6.16
CA HIS A 54 -5.24 9.31 -6.14
C HIS A 54 -5.92 10.67 -5.96
N PHE A 55 -5.15 11.74 -5.74
CA PHE A 55 -5.65 13.10 -5.53
C PHE A 55 -4.96 14.13 -6.44
N ALA A 56 -4.36 13.67 -7.54
CA ALA A 56 -3.68 14.52 -8.52
C ALA A 56 -4.64 15.53 -9.19
N ASP A 57 -5.93 15.20 -9.26
CA ASP A 57 -7.02 16.05 -9.78
C ASP A 57 -7.33 17.29 -8.93
N LEU A 58 -6.94 17.27 -7.65
CA LEU A 58 -7.13 18.40 -6.74
C LEU A 58 -5.86 19.25 -6.64
N SER A 59 -5.93 20.45 -6.06
CA SER A 59 -4.75 21.30 -5.88
C SER A 59 -4.72 22.03 -4.52
N GLY A 60 -3.51 22.41 -4.10
CA GLY A 60 -3.27 23.19 -2.89
C GLY A 60 -3.95 22.62 -1.63
N LYS A 61 -4.60 23.49 -0.86
CA LYS A 61 -5.24 23.13 0.41
C LYS A 61 -6.39 22.12 0.25
N SER A 62 -7.11 22.17 -0.88
CA SER A 62 -8.24 21.26 -1.14
C SER A 62 -7.77 19.80 -1.18
N ARG A 63 -6.67 19.53 -1.90
CA ARG A 63 -6.03 18.23 -2.02
C ARG A 63 -5.72 17.63 -0.65
N SER A 64 -5.00 18.36 0.19
CA SER A 64 -4.59 17.88 1.51
C SER A 64 -5.77 17.65 2.47
N VAL A 65 -6.81 18.50 2.42
CA VAL A 65 -8.01 18.37 3.26
C VAL A 65 -8.85 17.17 2.84
N VAL A 66 -9.10 17.01 1.54
CA VAL A 66 -9.90 15.89 1.01
C VAL A 66 -9.18 14.57 1.27
N ARG A 67 -7.86 14.50 1.01
CA ARG A 67 -7.04 13.34 1.37
C ARG A 67 -7.18 12.99 2.86
N TRP A 68 -7.03 13.96 3.75
CA TRP A 68 -7.16 13.72 5.19
C TRP A 68 -8.53 13.16 5.55
N ARG A 69 -9.63 13.70 5.00
CA ARG A 69 -10.99 13.20 5.25
C ARG A 69 -11.16 11.76 4.77
N VAL A 70 -10.70 11.44 3.57
CA VAL A 70 -10.77 10.09 2.99
C VAL A 70 -9.98 9.10 3.83
N LEU A 71 -8.70 9.38 4.10
CA LEU A 71 -7.85 8.49 4.88
C LEU A 71 -8.39 8.31 6.31
N LYS A 72 -8.89 9.38 6.94
CA LYS A 72 -9.51 9.30 8.25
C LYS A 72 -10.72 8.36 8.24
N ARG A 73 -11.64 8.52 7.28
CA ARG A 73 -12.83 7.67 7.14
C ARG A 73 -12.45 6.20 6.93
N LEU A 74 -11.48 5.91 6.06
CA LEU A 74 -11.02 4.54 5.82
C LEU A 74 -10.38 3.90 7.06
N VAL A 75 -9.69 4.69 7.89
CA VAL A 75 -9.18 4.23 9.18
C VAL A 75 -10.30 3.97 10.18
N GLU A 76 -11.27 4.88 10.29
CA GLU A 76 -12.43 4.72 11.18
C GLU A 76 -13.27 3.48 10.80
N ALA A 77 -13.34 3.15 9.51
CA ALA A 77 -14.01 1.96 8.99
C ALA A 77 -13.18 0.66 9.12
N GLN A 78 -11.97 0.70 9.69
CA GLN A 78 -11.03 -0.44 9.75
C GLN A 78 -10.68 -1.00 8.36
N ALA A 79 -10.75 -0.16 7.33
CA ALA A 79 -10.32 -0.50 5.98
C ALA A 79 -8.81 -0.29 5.84
N LEU A 80 -8.29 0.78 6.45
CA LEU A 80 -6.86 1.05 6.57
C LEU A 80 -6.43 1.09 8.04
N MET A 81 -5.16 0.75 8.27
CA MET A 81 -4.50 0.86 9.55
C MET A 81 -3.34 1.85 9.45
N PRO A 82 -3.31 2.94 10.24
CA PRO A 82 -2.11 3.74 10.38
C PRO A 82 -1.09 2.98 11.25
N LEU A 83 0.15 2.87 10.79
CA LEU A 83 1.23 2.32 11.60
C LEU A 83 1.74 3.39 12.58
N ALA A 84 1.84 3.02 13.86
CA ALA A 84 2.52 3.84 14.86
C ALA A 84 4.03 3.83 14.58
N ARG A 85 4.65 5.00 14.39
CA ARG A 85 6.11 5.11 14.27
C ARG A 85 6.77 4.78 15.61
N ARG A 86 7.87 4.02 15.59
CA ARG A 86 8.61 3.64 16.80
C ARG A 86 9.68 4.65 17.26
N VAL A 87 10.19 5.57 16.43
CA VAL A 87 11.26 6.51 16.85
C VAL A 87 11.16 7.90 16.19
N GLY A 88 11.26 8.96 17.02
CA GLY A 88 11.85 10.28 16.75
C GLY A 88 11.26 11.16 15.63
N GLY A 89 10.46 12.17 16.01
CA GLY A 89 10.11 13.29 15.12
C GLY A 89 8.68 13.81 15.31
N SER A 90 8.52 15.10 15.61
CA SER A 90 7.24 15.75 15.83
C SER A 90 6.54 16.08 14.52
N LEU A 91 5.94 15.10 13.85
CA LEU A 91 5.27 15.37 12.57
C LEU A 91 3.76 15.13 12.68
N ARG A 92 3.06 16.26 12.83
CA ARG A 92 1.60 16.37 12.77
C ARG A 92 1.14 16.23 11.31
N GLY A 93 0.25 15.30 11.02
CA GLY A 93 -0.53 15.29 9.77
C GLY A 93 -0.59 13.94 9.06
N SER A 94 -1.69 13.65 8.37
CA SER A 94 -1.90 12.39 7.65
C SER A 94 -0.94 12.15 6.49
N ALA A 95 -0.31 13.21 5.97
CA ALA A 95 0.66 13.14 4.88
C ALA A 95 1.80 12.15 5.18
N GLN A 96 2.28 12.14 6.42
CA GLN A 96 3.47 11.36 6.79
C GLN A 96 3.14 10.05 7.49
N LEU A 97 1.87 9.76 7.75
CA LEU A 97 1.46 8.47 8.29
C LEU A 97 1.65 7.40 7.21
N THR A 98 2.12 6.24 7.64
CA THR A 98 2.17 5.02 6.84
C THR A 98 0.90 4.23 7.09
N TYR A 99 0.31 3.72 6.02
CA TYR A 99 -0.94 2.97 6.04
C TYR A 99 -0.72 1.56 5.50
N ALA A 100 -1.31 0.58 6.18
CA ALA A 100 -1.48 -0.79 5.74
C ALA A 100 -2.97 -1.09 5.57
N LEU A 101 -3.30 -2.21 4.91
CA LEU A 101 -4.66 -2.72 4.88
C LEU A 101 -5.04 -3.25 6.27
N ASP A 102 -6.26 -2.98 6.74
CA ASP A 102 -6.79 -3.53 8.00
C ASP A 102 -7.88 -4.58 7.70
N VAL A 103 -8.40 -5.21 8.75
CA VAL A 103 -9.26 -6.39 8.66
C VAL A 103 -10.49 -6.18 7.76
N ALA A 104 -11.13 -5.00 7.79
CA ALA A 104 -12.28 -4.76 6.91
C ALA A 104 -11.85 -4.54 5.46
N GLY A 105 -10.69 -3.93 5.23
CA GLY A 105 -10.13 -3.70 3.89
C GLY A 105 -9.81 -5.01 3.17
N GLU A 106 -9.18 -5.95 3.86
CA GLU A 106 -8.93 -7.30 3.32
C GLU A 106 -10.23 -8.01 2.93
N ARG A 107 -11.26 -7.90 3.77
CA ARG A 107 -12.58 -8.49 3.50
C ARG A 107 -13.29 -7.83 2.33
N LEU A 108 -13.18 -6.51 2.20
CA LEU A 108 -13.73 -5.74 1.10
C LEU A 108 -13.12 -6.18 -0.23
N LEU A 109 -11.79 -6.31 -0.31
CA LEU A 109 -11.11 -6.74 -1.53
C LEU A 109 -11.43 -8.19 -1.90
N ARG A 110 -11.52 -9.10 -0.92
CA ARG A 110 -11.98 -10.47 -1.16
C ARG A 110 -13.42 -10.50 -1.71
N LEU A 111 -14.30 -9.70 -1.12
CA LEU A 111 -15.69 -9.56 -1.59
C LEU A 111 -15.72 -9.04 -3.04
N ARG A 112 -14.96 -7.98 -3.36
CA ARG A 112 -14.89 -7.41 -4.72
C ARG A 112 -14.39 -8.41 -5.76
N ARG A 113 -13.45 -9.28 -5.38
CA ARG A 113 -12.86 -10.30 -6.26
C ARG A 113 -13.67 -11.61 -6.31
N ASN A 114 -14.86 -11.66 -5.70
CA ASN A 114 -15.66 -12.88 -5.55
C ASN A 114 -14.87 -14.06 -4.97
N LEU A 115 -13.85 -13.78 -4.17
CA LEU A 115 -13.08 -14.83 -3.49
C LEU A 115 -13.93 -15.38 -2.35
N SER A 116 -13.96 -16.72 -2.25
CA SER A 116 -14.74 -17.44 -1.24
C SER A 116 -14.60 -16.79 0.13
N ARG A 117 -15.73 -16.69 0.84
CA ARG A 117 -15.83 -16.32 2.27
C ARG A 117 -15.21 -17.38 3.18
N GLY A 118 -14.17 -18.07 2.72
CA GLY A 118 -13.47 -19.09 3.47
C GLY A 118 -13.07 -18.54 4.82
N ASP A 119 -13.08 -19.42 5.82
CA ASP A 119 -12.83 -19.12 7.25
C ASP A 119 -11.38 -18.67 7.53
N GLU A 120 -10.65 -18.26 6.50
CA GLU A 120 -9.29 -17.80 6.59
C GLU A 120 -9.23 -16.58 7.49
N ARG A 121 -8.51 -16.76 8.60
CA ARG A 121 -8.45 -15.77 9.67
C ARG A 121 -7.61 -14.59 9.20
N ILE A 122 -8.27 -13.57 8.67
CA ILE A 122 -7.69 -12.25 8.45
C ILE A 122 -7.20 -11.71 9.80
N ARG A 123 -5.89 -11.53 9.92
CA ARG A 123 -5.25 -10.98 11.10
C ARG A 123 -4.72 -9.61 10.75
N ARG A 124 -5.05 -8.66 11.62
CA ARG A 124 -4.43 -7.34 11.63
C ARG A 124 -2.90 -7.49 11.64
N PRO A 125 -2.16 -6.75 10.79
CA PRO A 125 -0.71 -6.80 10.77
C PRO A 125 -0.12 -6.56 12.17
N GLY A 126 0.87 -7.38 12.56
CA GLY A 126 1.59 -7.25 13.83
C GLY A 126 2.53 -6.05 13.87
N SER A 127 3.41 -5.97 14.87
CA SER A 127 4.47 -4.95 14.85
C SER A 127 5.46 -5.25 13.72
N ILE A 128 5.66 -4.27 12.84
CA ILE A 128 6.56 -4.34 11.69
C ILE A 128 7.88 -3.63 12.03
N GLY A 129 9.02 -4.21 11.63
CA GLY A 129 10.34 -3.63 11.87
C GLY A 129 10.63 -2.44 10.94
N ASP A 130 11.39 -1.44 11.43
CA ASP A 130 11.63 -0.19 10.72
C ASP A 130 12.31 -0.39 9.35
N ARG A 131 13.25 -1.34 9.25
CA ARG A 131 13.90 -1.70 7.97
C ARG A 131 12.90 -2.20 6.94
N PHE A 132 11.99 -3.09 7.33
CA PHE A 132 10.94 -3.58 6.43
C PHE A 132 10.02 -2.44 5.98
N VAL A 133 9.65 -1.53 6.89
CA VAL A 133 8.82 -0.36 6.56
C VAL A 133 9.54 0.52 5.54
N ALA A 134 10.81 0.87 5.79
CA ALA A 134 11.60 1.70 4.89
C ALA A 134 11.70 1.07 3.50
N HIS A 135 12.05 -0.21 3.45
CA HIS A 135 12.19 -0.97 2.21
C HIS A 135 10.89 -1.04 1.41
N THR A 136 9.79 -1.43 2.05
CA THR A 136 8.46 -1.50 1.41
C THR A 136 8.01 -0.14 0.88
N LEU A 137 8.28 0.93 1.64
CA LEU A 137 7.96 2.29 1.21
C LEU A 137 8.82 2.77 0.04
N ALA A 138 10.05 2.27 -0.09
CA ALA A 138 10.93 2.55 -1.23
C ALA A 138 10.41 1.86 -2.50
N THR A 139 9.99 0.59 -2.41
CA THR A 139 9.30 -0.10 -3.51
C THR A 139 8.00 0.60 -3.90
N SER A 140 7.25 1.08 -2.91
CA SER A 140 6.03 1.87 -3.16
C SER A 140 6.32 3.19 -3.86
N GLU A 141 7.43 3.83 -3.50
CA GLU A 141 7.89 5.07 -4.13
C GLU A 141 8.28 4.85 -5.59
N LEU A 142 8.94 3.73 -5.92
CA LEU A 142 9.22 3.33 -7.30
C LEU A 142 7.91 3.25 -8.11
N TYR A 143 6.89 2.55 -7.59
CA TYR A 143 5.59 2.48 -8.26
C TYR A 143 4.96 3.85 -8.47
N VAL A 144 4.93 4.70 -7.44
CA VAL A 144 4.37 6.06 -7.54
C VAL A 144 5.06 6.87 -8.64
N GLN A 145 6.40 6.82 -8.69
CA GLN A 145 7.15 7.54 -9.71
C GLN A 145 6.86 7.01 -11.11
N LEU A 146 6.77 5.70 -11.30
CA LEU A 146 6.42 5.11 -12.59
C LEU A 146 5.02 5.54 -13.06
N VAL A 147 4.03 5.54 -12.16
CA VAL A 147 2.67 6.02 -12.45
C VAL A 147 2.64 7.51 -12.79
N GLU A 148 3.44 8.33 -12.11
CA GLU A 148 3.51 9.76 -12.43
C GLU A 148 4.19 10.01 -13.77
N ARG A 149 5.28 9.28 -14.05
CA ARG A 149 6.04 9.38 -15.29
C ARG A 149 5.23 8.89 -16.48
N SER A 150 4.48 7.80 -16.37
CA SER A 150 3.62 7.29 -17.45
C SER A 150 2.50 8.26 -17.84
N ARG A 151 2.14 9.24 -16.99
CA ARG A 151 1.17 10.30 -17.32
C ARG A 151 1.74 11.40 -18.20
N VAL A 152 3.07 11.56 -18.24
CA VAL A 152 3.74 12.68 -18.92
C VAL A 152 4.76 12.24 -19.97
N GLU A 153 5.18 10.97 -19.93
CA GLU A 153 6.12 10.37 -20.87
C GLU A 153 5.41 9.37 -21.80
N SER A 154 6.09 8.96 -22.87
CA SER A 154 5.52 8.09 -23.92
C SER A 154 5.69 6.61 -23.60
N PHE A 155 5.16 6.16 -22.47
CA PHE A 155 5.10 4.74 -22.11
C PHE A 155 3.86 4.41 -21.25
N ALA A 156 3.45 3.15 -21.28
CA ALA A 156 2.42 2.60 -20.39
C ALA A 156 3.07 1.68 -19.34
N LEU A 157 2.66 1.82 -18.08
CA LEU A 157 2.97 0.85 -17.03
C LEU A 157 1.87 -0.22 -17.05
N ASP A 158 2.13 -1.34 -17.70
CA ASP A 158 1.12 -2.39 -17.94
C ASP A 158 0.87 -3.24 -16.71
N ASP A 159 1.94 -3.57 -15.98
CA ASP A 159 1.86 -4.33 -14.74
C ASP A 159 2.93 -3.87 -13.75
N PHE A 160 2.59 -3.98 -12.47
CA PHE A 160 3.52 -3.80 -11.38
C PHE A 160 3.13 -4.76 -10.26
N GLN A 161 4.08 -5.55 -9.79
CA GLN A 161 3.88 -6.47 -8.69
C GLN A 161 4.93 -6.16 -7.64
N ALA A 162 4.53 -5.91 -6.40
CA ALA A 162 5.46 -5.90 -5.28
C ALA A 162 5.51 -7.29 -4.63
N GLU A 163 6.43 -7.50 -3.69
CA GLU A 163 6.43 -8.73 -2.92
C GLU A 163 5.08 -9.00 -2.22
N PRO A 164 4.62 -10.27 -2.16
CA PRO A 164 5.30 -11.46 -2.64
C PRO A 164 4.89 -11.82 -4.09
N ALA A 165 4.03 -11.01 -4.72
CA ALA A 165 3.46 -11.33 -6.03
C ALA A 165 4.55 -11.39 -7.11
N ALA A 166 5.59 -10.58 -6.97
CA ALA A 166 6.75 -10.56 -7.86
C ALA A 166 7.67 -11.80 -7.76
N TRP A 167 7.45 -12.71 -6.79
CA TRP A 167 8.31 -13.88 -6.63
C TRP A 167 8.18 -14.83 -7.82
N TRP A 168 9.32 -15.28 -8.33
CA TRP A 168 9.38 -16.08 -9.56
C TRP A 168 10.16 -17.39 -9.34
N PRO A 169 9.72 -18.54 -9.91
CA PRO A 169 10.49 -19.77 -9.81
C PRO A 169 11.88 -19.61 -10.44
N ASN A 170 12.94 -19.99 -9.71
CA ASN A 170 14.32 -19.82 -10.20
C ASN A 170 14.81 -20.98 -11.10
N GLY A 171 13.93 -21.93 -11.45
CA GLY A 171 14.27 -23.11 -12.25
C GLY A 171 15.04 -24.22 -11.50
N ALA A 172 15.46 -23.99 -10.26
CA ALA A 172 16.21 -24.95 -9.42
C ALA A 172 15.39 -25.46 -8.21
N GLY A 173 14.06 -25.37 -8.28
CA GLY A 173 13.17 -25.74 -7.17
C GLY A 173 13.07 -24.68 -6.07
N GLY A 174 13.63 -23.49 -6.28
CA GLY A 174 13.54 -22.33 -5.39
C GLY A 174 12.79 -21.14 -6.00
N TRP A 175 12.89 -20.00 -5.32
CA TRP A 175 12.25 -18.75 -5.72
C TRP A 175 13.28 -17.63 -5.81
N MET A 176 13.28 -16.90 -6.92
CA MET A 176 13.81 -15.54 -7.00
C MET A 176 12.80 -14.61 -6.33
N LYS A 177 13.28 -13.71 -5.47
CA LYS A 177 12.44 -12.85 -4.64
C LYS A 177 12.80 -11.39 -4.86
N PRO A 178 12.50 -10.84 -6.05
CA PRO A 178 12.72 -9.43 -6.30
C PRO A 178 11.81 -8.61 -5.38
N ASP A 179 12.19 -7.37 -5.14
CA ASP A 179 11.33 -6.43 -4.43
C ASP A 179 10.09 -6.04 -5.27
N ALA A 180 10.28 -5.95 -6.59
CA ALA A 180 9.19 -5.73 -7.54
C ALA A 180 9.44 -6.41 -8.89
N TYR A 181 8.34 -6.68 -9.59
CA TYR A 181 8.32 -6.93 -11.02
C TYR A 181 7.51 -5.81 -11.69
N LEU A 182 7.88 -5.41 -12.89
CA LEU A 182 7.11 -4.47 -13.70
C LEU A 182 7.22 -4.78 -15.19
N SER A 183 6.19 -4.42 -15.94
CA SER A 183 6.22 -4.40 -17.41
C SER A 183 5.80 -3.05 -17.94
N ILE A 184 6.58 -2.54 -18.90
CA ILE A 184 6.37 -1.24 -19.52
C ILE A 184 6.30 -1.40 -21.04
N SER A 185 5.27 -0.84 -21.65
CA SER A 185 5.14 -0.77 -23.11
C SER A 185 5.49 0.61 -23.65
N ALA A 186 6.36 0.64 -24.66
CA ALA A 186 6.73 1.85 -25.39
C ALA A 186 6.84 1.53 -26.89
N GLY A 187 5.96 2.10 -27.70
CA GLY A 187 5.84 1.73 -29.11
C GLY A 187 5.42 0.27 -29.27
N ASP A 188 6.18 -0.50 -30.03
CA ASP A 188 5.88 -1.91 -30.36
C ASP A 188 6.54 -2.92 -29.39
N PHE A 189 7.20 -2.43 -28.34
CA PHE A 189 7.95 -3.26 -27.40
C PHE A 189 7.35 -3.19 -26.00
N THR A 190 7.36 -4.34 -25.32
CA THR A 190 7.07 -4.47 -23.89
C THR A 190 8.30 -5.01 -23.19
N ASP A 191 8.88 -4.22 -22.30
CA ASP A 191 10.01 -4.63 -21.48
C ASP A 191 9.54 -5.16 -20.14
N HIS A 192 10.17 -6.24 -19.67
CA HIS A 192 9.88 -6.90 -18.39
C HIS A 192 11.09 -6.79 -17.45
N TRP A 193 10.86 -6.34 -16.22
CA TRP A 193 11.93 -6.09 -15.26
C TRP A 193 11.63 -6.74 -13.91
N TRP A 194 12.65 -7.37 -13.33
CA TRP A 194 12.71 -7.78 -11.92
C TRP A 194 13.66 -6.82 -11.21
N VAL A 195 13.17 -6.11 -10.20
CA VAL A 195 13.83 -4.97 -9.58
C VAL A 195 14.12 -5.25 -8.11
N GLU A 196 15.35 -4.95 -7.69
CA GLU A 196 15.78 -4.86 -6.31
C GLU A 196 15.97 -3.40 -5.93
N VAL A 197 15.33 -2.96 -4.85
CA VAL A 197 15.36 -1.58 -4.35
C VAL A 197 16.32 -1.53 -3.17
N ASP A 198 17.58 -1.15 -3.40
CA ASP A 198 18.56 -1.02 -2.32
C ASP A 198 18.46 0.35 -1.62
N LEU A 199 18.29 0.34 -0.30
CA LEU A 199 18.35 1.53 0.55
C LEU A 199 19.76 1.85 1.07
N ALA A 200 20.79 1.15 0.56
CA ALA A 200 22.16 1.18 1.06
C ALA A 200 22.26 0.81 2.56
N THR A 201 21.32 0.01 3.05
CA THR A 201 21.25 -0.46 4.45
C THR A 201 21.42 -1.97 4.58
N GLU A 202 21.60 -2.68 3.46
CA GLU A 202 21.77 -4.12 3.43
C GLU A 202 23.25 -4.52 3.43
N ALA A 203 23.63 -5.47 4.29
CA ALA A 203 24.95 -6.07 4.22
C ALA A 203 25.02 -6.98 2.97
N THR A 204 26.17 -7.00 2.29
CA THR A 204 26.42 -7.78 1.06
C THR A 204 25.94 -9.25 1.08
N PRO A 205 25.95 -9.99 2.22
CA PRO A 205 25.42 -11.35 2.25
C PRO A 205 23.90 -11.45 2.01
N THR A 206 23.11 -10.44 2.38
CA THR A 206 21.66 -10.42 2.17
C THR A 206 21.31 -10.31 0.69
N LEU A 207 22.05 -9.47 -0.06
CA LEU A 207 21.91 -9.31 -1.50
C LEU A 207 22.30 -10.59 -2.26
N ARG A 208 23.34 -11.31 -1.80
CA ARG A 208 23.79 -12.57 -2.41
C ARG A 208 22.83 -13.75 -2.21
N GLY A 209 21.90 -13.66 -1.26
CA GLY A 209 20.88 -14.70 -1.04
C GLY A 209 19.61 -14.53 -1.88
N LYS A 210 19.47 -13.40 -2.59
CA LYS A 210 18.31 -13.06 -3.43
C LYS A 210 18.49 -13.43 -4.92
N LEU A 211 19.74 -13.60 -5.36
CA LEU A 211 20.15 -14.04 -6.71
C LEU A 211 20.34 -15.56 -6.75
#